data_AF-A0A0D0VKC3-F1
#
_entry.id   AF-A0A0D0VKC3-F1
#
_cell.length_a   1.000
_cell.length_b   1.000
_cell.length_c   1.000
_cell.angle_alpha   90.00
_cell.angle_beta   90.00
_cell.angle_gamma   90.00
#
_symmetry.space_group_name_H-M   'P 1'
#
loop_
_entity.id
_entity.type
_entity.pdbx_description
1 polymer ?
#
loop_
_entity_poly.entity_id
_entity_poly.type
_entity_poly.pdbx_seq_one_letter_code
_entity_poly.pdbx_strand_id
1 'polypeptide(L)'
;MLRWLTAGESHGPALVAMLEGVPAGIEVTTGEIAGELARRRLGYGRGARMAFEQDVVEIIGGLRHGVTLGSPVAIRVGNSEWPKWQTVMAADPVDPDELARQARNAPLTRPRPGHADLAGMQKYGHTDARPILERASARETAARVAVGTVAKALVKQALGIEIVSHVVELGPVAAKPGLRPTPEDAERIDADPLRCLDSDASARMVAEVDAAKKAADTLGGVVEVLAYGVPPGLGSHVQWDRKLDARLATALMSIQAIKGVEIGDGWLQARSRGSEAHDEIVPTATGVRRVTDRAGGLEGGITTGEPLRVKAAMKPISSLNRALATVDVTTREPATAINQRSDVCAVPAAAVVAEAMVALVLAEAAVEKFGGDSVAEMRRNLAGYLDSLVIR
;
A
#
# COMPACT_ATOMS: atom_id res chain seq x y z
N MET A 1 -5.13 20.46 5.24
CA MET A 1 -5.55 19.06 5.10
C MET A 1 -4.56 18.40 4.18
N LEU A 2 -3.97 17.27 4.57
CA LEU A 2 -3.03 16.54 3.73
C LEU A 2 -3.80 15.78 2.65
N ARG A 3 -3.35 15.84 1.39
CA ARG A 3 -4.00 15.17 0.27
C ARG A 3 -2.96 14.59 -0.67
N TRP A 4 -3.23 13.43 -1.26
CA TRP A 4 -2.36 12.83 -2.26
C TRP A 4 -3.11 12.46 -3.53
N LEU A 5 -2.42 12.56 -4.66
CA LEU A 5 -2.90 12.12 -5.96
C LEU A 5 -1.80 11.37 -6.69
N THR A 6 -2.20 10.38 -7.49
CA THR A 6 -1.29 9.64 -8.38
C THR A 6 -1.78 9.72 -9.81
N ALA A 7 -0.85 9.76 -10.75
CA ALA A 7 -1.10 9.76 -12.18
C ALA A 7 -0.10 8.86 -12.91
N GLY A 8 -0.45 8.48 -14.13
CA GLY A 8 0.37 7.67 -15.03
C GLY A 8 -0.09 6.23 -15.17
N GLU A 9 0.26 5.70 -16.33
CA GLU A 9 -0.07 4.37 -16.82
C GLU A 9 1.10 3.39 -16.62
N SER A 10 0.79 2.10 -16.52
CA SER A 10 1.78 1.04 -16.28
C SER A 10 2.91 1.00 -17.32
N HIS A 11 2.59 1.36 -18.55
CA HIS A 11 3.51 1.43 -19.68
C HIS A 11 3.65 2.85 -20.27
N GLY A 12 3.14 3.87 -19.56
CA GLY A 12 3.41 5.27 -19.89
C GLY A 12 4.87 5.67 -19.59
N PRO A 13 5.27 6.92 -19.89
CA PRO A 13 6.65 7.37 -19.72
C PRO A 13 7.10 7.44 -18.26
N ALA A 14 6.17 7.73 -17.35
CA ALA A 14 6.43 7.82 -15.93
C ALA A 14 5.11 7.77 -15.13
N LEU A 15 5.24 7.54 -13.83
CA LEU A 15 4.21 7.84 -12.86
C LEU A 15 4.52 9.20 -12.21
N VAL A 16 3.47 9.88 -11.78
CA VAL A 16 3.57 11.10 -10.97
C VAL A 16 2.80 10.90 -9.67
N ALA A 17 3.39 11.31 -8.57
CA ALA A 17 2.76 11.34 -7.26
C ALA A 17 2.84 12.76 -6.70
N MET A 18 1.73 13.28 -6.21
CA MET A 18 1.66 14.59 -5.59
C MET A 18 1.15 14.46 -4.16
N LEU A 19 1.77 15.20 -3.24
CA LEU A 19 1.34 15.33 -1.85
C LEU A 19 1.20 16.82 -1.53
N GLU A 20 0.00 17.24 -1.16
CA GLU A 20 -0.39 18.62 -0.86
C GLU A 20 -0.80 18.75 0.61
N GLY A 21 -0.66 19.95 1.20
CA GLY A 21 -0.89 20.18 2.63
C GLY A 21 0.24 19.67 3.52
N VAL A 22 1.45 19.54 2.97
CA VAL A 22 2.66 19.06 3.66
C VAL A 22 3.29 20.22 4.42
N PRO A 23 3.65 20.08 5.72
CA PRO A 23 4.38 21.13 6.42
C PRO A 23 5.81 21.28 5.89
N ALA A 24 6.38 22.48 6.03
CA ALA A 24 7.79 22.72 5.76
C ALA A 24 8.69 22.04 6.80
N GLY A 25 9.91 21.65 6.42
CA GLY A 25 10.91 21.13 7.37
C GLY A 25 10.94 19.61 7.52
N ILE A 26 10.27 18.84 6.64
CA ILE A 26 10.44 17.39 6.61
C ILE A 26 11.72 17.09 5.83
N GLU A 27 12.65 16.40 6.47
CA GLU A 27 13.88 15.94 5.84
C GLU A 27 13.60 14.65 5.06
N VAL A 28 13.76 14.66 3.75
CA VAL A 28 13.61 13.48 2.90
C VAL A 28 14.35 13.66 1.58
N THR A 29 14.95 12.58 1.09
CA THR A 29 15.80 12.56 -0.09
C THR A 29 15.27 11.64 -1.17
N THR A 30 15.74 11.83 -2.41
CA THR A 30 15.49 10.88 -3.50
C THR A 30 16.02 9.48 -3.20
N GLY A 31 17.12 9.37 -2.43
CA GLY A 31 17.70 8.10 -2.01
C GLY A 31 16.76 7.30 -1.11
N GLU A 32 16.12 7.94 -0.14
CA GLU A 32 15.14 7.30 0.75
C GLU A 32 13.89 6.85 -0.02
N ILE A 33 13.38 7.68 -0.94
CA ILE A 33 12.26 7.32 -1.81
C ILE A 33 12.63 6.11 -2.70
N ALA A 34 13.83 6.13 -3.29
CA ALA A 34 14.33 5.02 -4.09
C ALA A 34 14.49 3.73 -3.26
N GLY A 35 14.90 3.85 -1.99
CA GLY A 35 14.97 2.75 -1.04
C GLY A 35 13.61 2.09 -0.79
N GLU A 36 12.58 2.88 -0.48
CA GLU A 36 11.21 2.35 -0.29
C GLU A 36 10.64 1.73 -1.58
N LEU A 37 10.94 2.32 -2.74
CA LEU A 37 10.59 1.73 -4.03
C LEU A 37 11.33 0.41 -4.29
N ALA A 38 12.57 0.27 -3.84
CA ALA A 38 13.30 -0.98 -3.86
C ALA A 38 12.67 -2.02 -2.94
N ARG A 39 12.23 -1.63 -1.72
CA ARG A 39 11.47 -2.51 -0.82
C ARG A 39 10.20 -3.05 -1.46
N ARG A 40 9.49 -2.23 -2.24
CA ARG A 40 8.29 -2.65 -3.02
C ARG A 40 8.60 -3.71 -4.09
N ARG A 41 9.86 -3.86 -4.51
CA ARG A 41 10.27 -4.90 -5.47
C ARG A 41 10.62 -6.24 -4.80
N LEU A 42 10.75 -6.28 -3.48
CA LEU A 42 11.03 -7.49 -2.71
C LEU A 42 9.89 -8.53 -2.83
N GLY A 43 10.23 -9.78 -2.52
CA GLY A 43 9.30 -10.90 -2.42
C GLY A 43 9.63 -12.05 -3.38
N TYR A 44 9.71 -13.26 -2.84
CA TYR A 44 9.77 -14.49 -3.60
C TYR A 44 8.48 -14.71 -4.40
N GLY A 45 8.59 -15.25 -5.61
CA GLY A 45 7.47 -15.42 -6.53
C GLY A 45 7.11 -14.20 -7.38
N ARG A 46 7.87 -13.09 -7.26
CA ARG A 46 7.78 -11.94 -8.18
C ARG A 46 8.34 -12.31 -9.57
N GLY A 47 7.75 -11.73 -10.61
CA GLY A 47 8.10 -11.96 -11.99
C GLY A 47 9.44 -11.32 -12.36
N ALA A 48 10.07 -11.84 -13.42
CA ALA A 48 11.39 -11.41 -13.89
C ALA A 48 11.49 -9.90 -14.15
N ARG A 49 10.37 -9.25 -14.52
CA ARG A 49 10.27 -7.79 -14.73
C ARG A 49 10.81 -7.00 -13.53
N MET A 50 10.54 -7.44 -12.31
CA MET A 50 10.93 -6.72 -11.10
C MET A 50 12.42 -6.76 -10.81
N ALA A 51 13.16 -7.70 -11.42
CA ALA A 51 14.61 -7.83 -11.24
C ALA A 51 15.40 -6.77 -12.04
N PHE A 52 14.81 -6.19 -13.10
CA PHE A 52 15.50 -5.23 -13.96
C PHE A 52 14.79 -3.88 -14.11
N GLU A 53 13.49 -3.78 -13.80
CA GLU A 53 12.78 -2.51 -13.80
C GLU A 53 13.34 -1.58 -12.71
N GLN A 54 14.05 -0.54 -13.15
CA GLN A 54 14.57 0.50 -12.29
C GLN A 54 13.57 1.65 -12.22
N ASP A 55 13.20 2.01 -10.99
CA ASP A 55 12.41 3.19 -10.68
C ASP A 55 13.33 4.41 -10.60
N VAL A 56 13.33 5.25 -11.63
CA VAL A 56 14.12 6.49 -11.63
C VAL A 56 13.32 7.58 -10.93
N VAL A 57 13.75 7.95 -9.72
CA VAL A 57 13.07 8.95 -8.89
C VAL A 57 13.58 10.35 -9.22
N GLU A 58 12.65 11.26 -9.45
CA GLU A 58 12.91 12.67 -9.64
C GLU A 58 11.93 13.48 -8.78
N ILE A 59 12.44 14.37 -7.93
CA ILE A 59 11.60 15.34 -7.23
C ILE A 59 11.49 16.57 -8.12
N ILE A 60 10.30 16.83 -8.63
CA ILE A 60 10.00 17.97 -9.51
C ILE A 60 9.87 19.25 -8.70
N GLY A 61 9.25 19.17 -7.51
CA GLY A 61 8.97 20.33 -6.69
C GLY A 61 8.58 19.97 -5.26
N GLY A 62 8.55 20.99 -4.40
CA GLY A 62 8.17 20.86 -3.00
C GLY A 62 9.33 20.66 -2.02
N LEU A 63 10.54 20.40 -2.52
CA LEU A 63 11.74 20.25 -1.70
C LEU A 63 12.87 21.17 -2.16
N ARG A 64 13.71 21.59 -1.21
CA ARG A 64 15.00 22.23 -1.46
C ARG A 64 16.03 21.68 -0.47
N HIS A 65 17.16 21.23 -0.98
CA HIS A 65 18.27 20.66 -0.18
C HIS A 65 17.83 19.53 0.76
N GLY A 66 16.93 18.65 0.29
CA GLY A 66 16.44 17.52 1.07
C GLY A 66 15.39 17.88 2.13
N VAL A 67 14.81 19.09 2.07
CA VAL A 67 13.83 19.56 3.05
C VAL A 67 12.57 20.06 2.35
N THR A 68 11.38 19.69 2.84
CA THR A 68 10.10 20.19 2.29
C THR A 68 9.93 21.69 2.53
N LEU A 69 9.33 22.37 1.55
CA LEU A 69 9.12 23.82 1.54
C LEU A 69 7.75 24.26 2.08
N GLY A 70 6.82 23.34 2.29
CA GLY A 70 5.40 23.65 2.57
C GLY A 70 4.52 23.72 1.31
N SER A 71 5.13 23.92 0.14
CA SER A 71 4.46 23.81 -1.17
C SER A 71 4.18 22.35 -1.53
N PRO A 72 3.28 22.06 -2.50
CA PRO A 72 3.03 20.70 -2.97
C PRO A 72 4.31 19.96 -3.35
N VAL A 73 4.45 18.72 -2.88
CA VAL A 73 5.55 17.82 -3.23
C VAL A 73 5.14 17.03 -4.47
N ALA A 74 5.91 17.15 -5.54
CA ALA A 74 5.69 16.45 -6.79
C ALA A 74 6.87 15.52 -7.09
N ILE A 75 6.58 14.23 -7.23
CA ILE A 75 7.57 13.17 -7.46
C ILE A 75 7.24 12.45 -8.76
N ARG A 76 8.21 12.34 -9.65
CA ARG A 76 8.14 11.53 -10.86
C ARG A 76 8.91 10.23 -10.65
N VAL A 77 8.31 9.12 -11.06
CA VAL A 77 8.93 7.79 -11.10
C VAL A 77 8.98 7.33 -12.55
N GLY A 78 10.15 7.44 -13.16
CA GLY A 78 10.38 7.11 -14.56
C GLY A 78 10.16 5.62 -14.87
N ASN A 79 9.65 5.33 -16.06
CA ASN A 79 9.50 3.97 -16.57
C ASN A 79 10.68 3.61 -17.47
N SER A 80 11.55 2.70 -17.00
CA SER A 80 12.70 2.22 -17.76
C SER A 80 12.32 1.47 -19.05
N GLU A 81 11.10 0.93 -19.14
CA GLU A 81 10.62 0.22 -20.32
C GLU A 81 9.92 1.14 -21.34
N TRP A 82 9.82 2.45 -21.07
CA TRP A 82 9.16 3.43 -21.95
C TRP A 82 9.57 3.32 -23.43
N PRO A 83 10.85 3.13 -23.80
CA PRO A 83 11.25 2.99 -25.21
C PRO A 83 10.50 1.90 -25.99
N LYS A 84 10.03 0.84 -25.33
CA LYS A 84 9.26 -0.26 -25.97
C LYS A 84 7.79 0.09 -26.22
N TRP A 85 7.31 1.16 -25.59
CA TRP A 85 5.91 1.56 -25.54
C TRP A 85 5.66 2.95 -26.12
N GLN A 86 6.71 3.69 -26.49
CA GLN A 86 6.65 5.06 -27.01
C GLN A 86 5.59 5.27 -28.09
N THR A 87 5.47 4.35 -29.04
CA THR A 87 4.45 4.43 -30.11
C THR A 87 3.06 4.02 -29.62
N VAL A 88 2.94 2.87 -28.92
CA VAL A 88 1.65 2.29 -28.50
C VAL A 88 0.94 3.15 -27.45
N MET A 89 1.72 3.77 -26.57
CA MET A 89 1.26 4.59 -25.46
C MET A 89 1.59 6.07 -25.68
N ALA A 90 1.82 6.47 -26.93
CA ALA A 90 2.03 7.87 -27.29
C ALA A 90 0.85 8.71 -26.80
N ALA A 91 1.15 9.88 -26.22
CA ALA A 91 0.11 10.83 -25.83
C ALA A 91 -0.49 11.54 -27.06
N ASP A 92 0.37 11.84 -28.04
CA ASP A 92 -0.03 12.47 -29.29
C ASP A 92 -0.51 11.43 -30.32
N PRO A 93 -1.34 11.84 -31.29
CA PRO A 93 -1.79 10.96 -32.36
C PRO A 93 -0.62 10.33 -33.14
N VAL A 94 -0.74 9.04 -33.43
CA VAL A 94 0.18 8.28 -34.29
C VAL A 94 -0.56 7.88 -35.56
N ASP A 95 0.16 7.82 -36.68
CA ASP A 95 -0.37 7.34 -37.95
C ASP A 95 -1.00 5.93 -37.78
N PRO A 96 -2.29 5.74 -38.15
CA PRO A 96 -2.94 4.44 -38.09
C PRO A 96 -2.20 3.32 -38.83
N ASP A 97 -1.51 3.61 -39.94
CA ASP A 97 -0.75 2.60 -40.69
C ASP A 97 0.54 2.20 -39.97
N GLU A 98 1.12 3.11 -39.18
CA GLU A 98 2.22 2.78 -38.27
C GLU A 98 1.71 1.89 -37.13
N LEU A 99 0.60 2.25 -36.49
CA LEU A 99 0.00 1.49 -35.40
C LEU A 99 -0.45 0.09 -35.83
N ALA A 100 -0.99 -0.06 -37.03
CA ALA A 100 -1.39 -1.36 -37.59
C ALA A 100 -0.20 -2.32 -37.77
N ARG A 101 1.01 -1.78 -37.97
CA ARG A 101 2.27 -2.56 -38.05
C ARG A 101 2.83 -2.94 -36.68
N GLN A 102 2.32 -2.35 -35.59
CA GLN A 102 2.77 -2.63 -34.23
C GLN A 102 1.99 -3.80 -33.62
N ALA A 103 2.59 -5.00 -33.59
CA ALA A 103 1.95 -6.18 -32.95
C ALA A 103 1.56 -5.93 -31.48
N ARG A 104 2.31 -5.09 -30.76
CA ARG A 104 2.04 -4.70 -29.37
C ARG A 104 0.77 -3.85 -29.22
N ASN A 105 0.34 -3.19 -30.29
CA ASN A 105 -0.90 -2.41 -30.34
C ASN A 105 -2.15 -3.27 -30.62
N ALA A 106 -2.01 -4.59 -30.70
CA ALA A 106 -3.18 -5.47 -30.87
C ALA A 106 -4.23 -5.21 -29.78
N PRO A 107 -5.52 -5.05 -30.15
CA PRO A 107 -6.60 -4.83 -29.19
C PRO A 107 -6.72 -5.98 -28.19
N LEU A 108 -7.03 -5.64 -26.94
CA LEU A 108 -7.24 -6.61 -25.87
C LEU A 108 -8.74 -6.77 -25.59
N THR A 109 -9.37 -7.68 -26.30
CA THR A 109 -10.83 -7.89 -26.28
C THR A 109 -11.29 -8.97 -25.30
N ARG A 110 -10.35 -9.61 -24.59
CA ARG A 110 -10.59 -10.77 -23.71
C ARG A 110 -10.33 -10.38 -22.25
N PRO A 111 -11.32 -9.81 -21.55
CA PRO A 111 -11.13 -9.31 -20.18
C PRO A 111 -10.77 -10.44 -19.22
N ARG A 112 -9.87 -10.15 -18.27
CA ARG A 112 -9.43 -11.12 -17.27
C ARG A 112 -10.41 -11.16 -16.10
N PRO A 113 -10.95 -12.34 -15.72
CA PRO A 113 -11.77 -12.48 -14.51
C PRO A 113 -11.02 -11.96 -13.29
N GLY A 114 -11.69 -11.17 -12.46
CA GLY A 114 -11.08 -10.54 -11.28
C GLY A 114 -10.27 -9.27 -11.54
N HIS A 115 -9.99 -8.87 -12.78
CA HIS A 115 -9.41 -7.56 -13.07
C HIS A 115 -10.48 -6.49 -13.35
N ALA A 116 -10.03 -5.25 -13.55
CA ALA A 116 -10.87 -4.12 -13.89
C ALA A 116 -11.37 -4.16 -15.35
N ASP A 117 -10.78 -5.01 -16.20
CA ASP A 117 -10.94 -5.02 -17.66
C ASP A 117 -12.40 -4.86 -18.11
N LEU A 118 -13.28 -5.86 -17.84
CA LEU A 118 -14.66 -5.85 -18.34
C LEU A 118 -15.47 -4.69 -17.76
N ALA A 119 -15.45 -4.50 -16.45
CA ALA A 119 -16.23 -3.45 -15.78
C ALA A 119 -15.77 -2.04 -16.22
N GLY A 120 -14.47 -1.85 -16.43
CA GLY A 120 -13.89 -0.62 -16.94
C GLY A 120 -14.26 -0.38 -18.40
N MET A 121 -14.15 -1.41 -19.26
CA MET A 121 -14.55 -1.32 -20.67
C MET A 121 -16.01 -0.90 -20.81
N GLN A 122 -16.90 -1.54 -20.04
CA GLN A 122 -18.33 -1.19 -19.99
C GLN A 122 -18.55 0.24 -19.48
N LYS A 123 -17.84 0.64 -18.42
CA LYS A 123 -17.99 1.96 -17.80
C LYS A 123 -17.54 3.10 -18.71
N TYR A 124 -16.46 2.92 -19.46
CA TYR A 124 -15.84 3.97 -20.26
C TYR A 124 -16.09 3.83 -21.77
N GLY A 125 -16.90 2.84 -22.19
CA GLY A 125 -17.27 2.65 -23.59
C GLY A 125 -16.12 2.15 -24.48
N HIS A 126 -15.19 1.37 -23.93
CA HIS A 126 -14.07 0.81 -24.68
C HIS A 126 -14.33 -0.61 -25.17
N THR A 127 -13.87 -0.92 -26.39
CA THR A 127 -13.79 -2.28 -26.92
C THR A 127 -12.40 -2.91 -26.76
N ASP A 128 -11.42 -2.12 -26.32
CA ASP A 128 -10.07 -2.53 -25.94
C ASP A 128 -9.87 -2.36 -24.42
N ALA A 129 -9.35 -3.38 -23.75
CA ALA A 129 -9.02 -3.33 -22.33
C ALA A 129 -7.77 -2.50 -22.02
N ARG A 130 -6.94 -2.12 -23.01
CA ARG A 130 -5.67 -1.43 -22.78
C ARG A 130 -5.79 -0.13 -21.97
N PRO A 131 -6.69 0.83 -22.31
CA PRO A 131 -6.84 2.05 -21.51
C PRO A 131 -7.22 1.77 -20.04
N ILE A 132 -7.93 0.66 -19.79
CA ILE A 132 -8.34 0.25 -18.45
C ILE A 132 -7.18 -0.37 -17.67
N LEU A 133 -6.54 -1.39 -18.25
CA LEU A 133 -5.51 -2.16 -17.54
C LEU A 133 -4.28 -1.31 -17.24
N GLU A 134 -3.97 -0.34 -18.11
CA GLU A 134 -2.80 0.51 -17.96
C GLU A 134 -2.88 1.34 -16.68
N ARG A 135 -4.06 1.88 -16.35
CA ARG A 135 -4.27 2.64 -15.11
C ARG A 135 -4.63 1.75 -13.91
N ALA A 136 -5.38 0.67 -14.13
CA ALA A 136 -5.78 -0.25 -13.06
C ALA A 136 -4.62 -1.14 -12.56
N SER A 137 -3.52 -1.19 -13.30
CA SER A 137 -2.30 -1.93 -12.94
C SER A 137 -1.77 -1.52 -11.57
N ALA A 138 -1.32 -2.51 -10.79
CA ALA A 138 -0.63 -2.26 -9.52
C ALA A 138 0.73 -1.56 -9.68
N ARG A 139 1.18 -1.28 -10.92
CA ARG A 139 2.33 -0.39 -11.17
C ARG A 139 2.12 0.99 -10.51
N GLU A 140 0.89 1.49 -10.50
CA GLU A 140 0.50 2.75 -9.85
C GLU A 140 0.91 2.82 -8.38
N THR A 141 0.98 1.69 -7.66
CA THR A 141 1.40 1.68 -6.25
C THR A 141 2.84 2.16 -6.02
N ALA A 142 3.69 2.22 -7.05
CA ALA A 142 4.99 2.86 -6.94
C ALA A 142 4.84 4.37 -6.66
N ALA A 143 3.86 5.04 -7.29
CA ALA A 143 3.52 6.43 -6.97
C ALA A 143 3.05 6.59 -5.51
N ARG A 144 2.21 5.65 -5.03
CA ARG A 144 1.74 5.64 -3.63
C ARG A 144 2.88 5.48 -2.63
N VAL A 145 3.81 4.56 -2.90
CA VAL A 145 5.00 4.38 -2.05
C VAL A 145 5.86 5.63 -2.04
N ALA A 146 6.05 6.30 -3.19
CA ALA A 146 6.86 7.51 -3.26
C ALA A 146 6.34 8.66 -2.37
N VAL A 147 5.04 8.97 -2.39
CA VAL A 147 4.46 9.96 -1.46
C VAL A 147 4.29 9.41 -0.05
N GLY A 148 4.11 8.10 0.09
CA GLY A 148 4.11 7.40 1.36
C GLY A 148 5.44 7.52 2.11
N THR A 149 6.58 7.57 1.42
CA THR A 149 7.89 7.85 2.02
C THR A 149 7.92 9.22 2.68
N VAL A 150 7.38 10.25 2.02
CA VAL A 150 7.28 11.61 2.59
C VAL A 150 6.36 11.61 3.81
N ALA A 151 5.25 10.87 3.77
CA ALA A 151 4.34 10.73 4.91
C ALA A 151 4.98 9.96 6.08
N LYS A 152 5.73 8.88 5.81
CA LYS A 152 6.53 8.15 6.82
C LYS A 152 7.55 9.08 7.48
N ALA A 153 8.26 9.88 6.68
CA ALA A 153 9.20 10.87 7.18
C ALA A 153 8.51 11.92 8.07
N LEU A 154 7.33 12.43 7.67
CA LEU A 154 6.55 13.37 8.48
C LEU A 154 6.19 12.77 9.85
N VAL A 155 5.53 11.61 9.88
CA VAL A 155 5.06 11.04 11.16
C VAL A 155 6.22 10.60 12.05
N LYS A 156 7.33 10.13 11.47
CA LYS A 156 8.55 9.82 12.21
C LYS A 156 9.16 11.07 12.81
N GLN A 157 9.38 12.10 12.01
CA GLN A 157 10.06 13.31 12.46
C GLN A 157 9.18 14.14 13.40
N ALA A 158 7.90 14.32 13.10
CA ALA A 158 7.01 15.18 13.88
C ALA A 158 6.46 14.49 15.14
N LEU A 159 6.14 13.19 15.07
CA LEU A 159 5.45 12.47 16.15
C LEU A 159 6.29 11.33 16.76
N GLY A 160 7.41 10.95 16.16
CA GLY A 160 8.18 9.77 16.61
C GLY A 160 7.55 8.44 16.22
N ILE A 161 6.62 8.43 15.25
CA ILE A 161 5.93 7.21 14.82
C ILE A 161 6.83 6.37 13.93
N GLU A 162 6.94 5.08 14.22
CA GLU A 162 7.66 4.11 13.40
C GLU A 162 6.72 3.01 12.90
N ILE A 163 6.84 2.66 11.62
CA ILE A 163 5.91 1.76 10.92
C ILE A 163 6.70 0.58 10.37
N VAL A 164 6.23 -0.63 10.66
CA VAL A 164 6.77 -1.89 10.14
C VAL A 164 5.63 -2.79 9.66
N SER A 165 5.88 -3.62 8.66
CA SER A 165 4.92 -4.62 8.19
C SER A 165 5.55 -5.98 8.03
N HIS A 166 4.72 -7.02 8.13
CA HIS A 166 5.10 -8.40 7.85
C HIS A 166 3.94 -9.18 7.23
N VAL A 167 4.27 -10.26 6.52
CA VAL A 167 3.31 -11.22 5.99
C VAL A 167 2.92 -12.21 7.09
N VAL A 168 1.62 -12.33 7.36
CA VAL A 168 1.08 -13.23 8.39
C VAL A 168 0.43 -14.48 7.78
N GLU A 169 -0.02 -14.42 6.53
CA GLU A 169 -0.59 -15.57 5.81
C GLU A 169 -0.24 -15.50 4.31
N LEU A 170 -0.03 -16.65 3.69
CA LEU A 170 0.16 -16.80 2.24
C LEU A 170 -0.41 -18.14 1.78
N GLY A 171 -1.38 -18.10 0.86
CA GLY A 171 -2.16 -19.28 0.51
C GLY A 171 -2.76 -19.95 1.77
N PRO A 172 -2.58 -21.27 1.97
CA PRO A 172 -3.03 -21.98 3.18
C PRO A 172 -2.06 -21.87 4.37
N VAL A 173 -0.91 -21.21 4.23
CA VAL A 173 0.13 -21.15 5.27
C VAL A 173 -0.04 -19.91 6.13
N ALA A 174 -0.12 -20.10 7.45
CA ALA A 174 -0.17 -19.02 8.45
C ALA A 174 1.08 -19.01 9.34
N ALA A 175 1.52 -17.80 9.72
CA ALA A 175 2.51 -17.55 10.75
C ALA A 175 1.97 -17.89 12.15
N LYS A 176 2.88 -18.13 13.12
CA LYS A 176 2.48 -18.33 14.52
C LYS A 176 1.66 -17.13 15.03
N PRO A 177 0.52 -17.37 15.71
CA PRO A 177 -0.30 -16.29 16.25
C PRO A 177 0.47 -15.53 17.35
N GLY A 178 0.15 -14.24 17.50
CA GLY A 178 0.73 -13.40 18.55
C GLY A 178 2.11 -12.80 18.24
N LEU A 179 2.74 -13.16 17.12
CA LEU A 179 3.99 -12.53 16.70
C LEU A 179 3.74 -11.06 16.30
N ARG A 180 4.60 -10.15 16.79
CA ARG A 180 4.55 -8.71 16.52
C ARG A 180 5.96 -8.24 16.17
N PRO A 181 6.21 -7.76 14.94
CA PRO A 181 7.49 -7.17 14.61
C PRO A 181 7.62 -5.79 15.25
N THR A 182 8.80 -5.49 15.77
CA THR A 182 9.17 -4.13 16.19
C THR A 182 9.85 -3.40 15.02
N PRO A 183 10.04 -2.07 15.08
CA PRO A 183 10.82 -1.35 14.07
C PRO A 183 12.25 -1.90 13.89
N GLU A 184 12.84 -2.47 14.94
CA GLU A 184 14.18 -3.09 14.90
C GLU A 184 14.21 -4.38 14.05
N ASP A 185 13.07 -5.03 13.84
CA ASP A 185 12.97 -6.22 13.00
C ASP A 185 12.92 -5.90 11.49
N ALA A 186 12.81 -4.62 11.11
CA ALA A 186 12.54 -4.22 9.72
C ALA A 186 13.56 -4.78 8.72
N GLU A 187 14.86 -4.69 9.01
CA GLU A 187 15.91 -5.23 8.13
C GLU A 187 15.83 -6.76 8.00
N ARG A 188 15.56 -7.45 9.10
CA ARG A 188 15.40 -8.92 9.12
C ARG A 188 14.19 -9.35 8.30
N ILE A 189 13.09 -8.62 8.40
CA ILE A 189 11.87 -8.89 7.62
C ILE A 189 12.13 -8.59 6.13
N ASP A 190 12.82 -7.49 5.82
CA ASP A 190 13.16 -7.14 4.44
C ASP A 190 14.09 -8.18 3.79
N ALA A 191 14.96 -8.82 4.57
CA ALA A 191 15.84 -9.90 4.12
C ALA A 191 15.11 -11.25 3.96
N ASP A 192 13.98 -11.46 4.64
CA ASP A 192 13.19 -12.68 4.51
C ASP A 192 12.53 -12.76 3.12
N PRO A 193 12.60 -13.90 2.41
CA PRO A 193 12.06 -14.03 1.05
C PRO A 193 10.58 -13.67 0.93
N LEU A 194 9.77 -13.87 1.97
CA LEU A 194 8.35 -13.57 1.98
C LEU A 194 7.99 -12.41 2.92
N ARG A 195 8.98 -11.70 3.46
CA ARG A 195 8.77 -10.66 4.48
C ARG A 195 7.94 -11.16 5.67
N CYS A 196 8.17 -12.39 6.10
CA CYS A 196 7.50 -12.98 7.25
C CYS A 196 8.43 -12.97 8.47
N LEU A 197 7.91 -12.58 9.64
CA LEU A 197 8.69 -12.56 10.87
C LEU A 197 9.04 -13.98 11.38
N ASP A 198 8.18 -14.94 11.09
CA ASP A 198 8.27 -16.35 11.48
C ASP A 198 9.03 -17.14 10.41
N SER A 199 10.29 -17.45 10.66
CA SER A 199 11.16 -18.16 9.70
C SER A 199 10.62 -19.52 9.28
N ASP A 200 9.94 -20.25 10.19
CA ASP A 200 9.38 -21.57 9.90
C ASP A 200 8.15 -21.45 8.99
N ALA A 201 7.33 -20.41 9.19
CA ALA A 201 6.22 -20.13 8.31
C ALA A 201 6.72 -19.64 6.96
N SER A 202 7.71 -18.76 6.92
CA SER A 202 8.35 -18.28 5.69
C SER A 202 8.82 -19.44 4.81
N ALA A 203 9.56 -20.40 5.37
CA ALA A 203 10.03 -21.58 4.62
C ALA A 203 8.87 -22.39 4.02
N ARG A 204 7.76 -22.54 4.76
CA ARG A 204 6.54 -23.20 4.24
C ARG A 204 5.84 -22.36 3.18
N MET A 205 5.83 -21.03 3.32
CA MET A 205 5.29 -20.11 2.30
C MET A 205 6.10 -20.15 1.01
N VAL A 206 7.44 -20.25 1.07
CA VAL A 206 8.30 -20.47 -0.11
C VAL A 206 7.89 -21.75 -0.83
N ALA A 207 7.75 -22.86 -0.11
CA ALA A 207 7.36 -24.15 -0.69
C ALA A 207 5.97 -24.08 -1.35
N GLU A 208 5.04 -23.34 -0.76
CA GLU A 208 3.71 -23.10 -1.34
C GLU A 208 3.79 -22.27 -2.63
N VAL A 209 4.62 -21.22 -2.66
CA VAL A 209 4.88 -20.45 -3.89
C VAL A 209 5.46 -21.35 -4.99
N ASP A 210 6.39 -22.24 -4.66
CA ASP A 210 6.96 -23.19 -5.61
C ASP A 210 5.92 -24.19 -6.14
N ALA A 211 5.05 -24.69 -5.26
CA ALA A 211 3.96 -25.58 -5.61
C ALA A 211 2.96 -24.89 -6.56
N ALA A 212 2.53 -23.66 -6.23
CA ALA A 212 1.66 -22.87 -7.08
C ALA A 212 2.30 -22.55 -8.44
N LYS A 213 3.59 -22.19 -8.44
CA LYS A 213 4.36 -21.95 -9.69
C LYS A 213 4.36 -23.19 -10.58
N LYS A 214 4.64 -24.36 -10.02
CA LYS A 214 4.62 -25.65 -10.74
C LYS A 214 3.23 -25.98 -11.28
N ALA A 215 2.19 -25.60 -10.55
CA ALA A 215 0.79 -25.76 -10.94
C ALA A 215 0.28 -24.67 -11.92
N ALA A 216 1.13 -23.71 -12.32
CA ALA A 216 0.76 -22.56 -13.13
C ALA A 216 -0.38 -21.71 -12.52
N ASP A 217 -0.39 -21.64 -11.19
CA ASP A 217 -1.37 -20.92 -10.35
C ASP A 217 -0.74 -19.70 -9.65
N THR A 218 -1.55 -18.95 -8.91
CA THR A 218 -1.17 -17.74 -8.18
C THR A 218 -1.70 -17.75 -6.75
N LEU A 219 -1.06 -16.98 -5.87
CA LEU A 219 -1.37 -16.97 -4.45
C LEU A 219 -1.69 -15.55 -3.96
N GLY A 220 -2.63 -15.49 -3.03
CA GLY A 220 -2.92 -14.34 -2.18
C GLY A 220 -2.36 -14.54 -0.78
N GLY A 221 -2.76 -13.68 0.14
CA GLY A 221 -2.30 -13.73 1.53
C GLY A 221 -2.75 -12.54 2.35
N VAL A 222 -2.26 -12.45 3.58
CA VAL A 222 -2.59 -11.38 4.52
C VAL A 222 -1.30 -10.74 5.01
N VAL A 223 -1.28 -9.41 4.97
CA VAL A 223 -0.20 -8.58 5.54
C VAL A 223 -0.71 -7.89 6.79
N GLU A 224 0.14 -7.69 7.79
CA GLU A 224 -0.13 -6.86 8.96
C GLU A 224 0.85 -5.68 8.99
N VAL A 225 0.32 -4.48 9.21
CA VAL A 225 1.10 -3.25 9.42
C VAL A 225 0.93 -2.84 10.87
N LEU A 226 2.04 -2.51 11.51
CA LEU A 226 2.11 -2.03 12.88
C LEU A 226 2.72 -0.64 12.89
N ALA A 227 2.08 0.30 13.60
CA ALA A 227 2.64 1.61 13.86
C ALA A 227 2.83 1.81 15.37
N TYR A 228 4.05 2.12 15.77
CA TYR A 228 4.48 2.33 17.15
C TYR A 228 4.63 3.83 17.44
N GLY A 229 4.50 4.22 18.71
CA GLY A 229 4.63 5.63 19.13
C GLY A 229 3.48 6.53 18.68
N VAL A 230 2.34 5.94 18.28
CA VAL A 230 1.17 6.71 17.85
C VAL A 230 0.55 7.40 19.08
N PRO A 231 0.46 8.74 19.13
CA PRO A 231 -0.11 9.41 20.30
C PRO A 231 -1.60 9.08 20.42
N PRO A 232 -2.17 9.08 21.64
CA PRO A 232 -3.60 8.97 21.80
C PRO A 232 -4.31 10.15 21.11
N GLY A 233 -5.53 9.93 20.62
CA GLY A 233 -6.41 11.01 20.18
C GLY A 233 -6.34 11.42 18.71
N LEU A 234 -5.67 10.67 17.83
CA LEU A 234 -5.82 10.80 16.37
C LEU A 234 -7.11 10.12 15.90
N GLY A 235 -7.80 10.72 14.93
CA GLY A 235 -9.16 10.32 14.57
C GLY A 235 -10.22 10.90 15.51
N SER A 236 -11.48 10.56 15.27
CA SER A 236 -12.59 11.06 16.08
C SER A 236 -13.80 10.14 16.04
N HIS A 237 -14.51 10.03 17.17
CA HIS A 237 -15.77 9.30 17.28
C HIS A 237 -16.98 10.14 16.83
N VAL A 238 -16.80 11.45 16.64
CA VAL A 238 -17.91 12.41 16.49
C VAL A 238 -18.65 12.27 15.17
N GLN A 239 -17.97 11.81 14.12
CA GLN A 239 -18.58 11.49 12.83
C GLN A 239 -17.94 10.27 12.19
N TRP A 240 -18.75 9.53 11.43
CA TRP A 240 -18.40 8.23 10.87
C TRP A 240 -17.17 8.26 9.94
N ASP A 241 -16.99 9.34 9.19
CA ASP A 241 -15.88 9.57 8.25
C ASP A 241 -14.61 10.13 8.94
N ARG A 242 -14.73 10.55 10.20
CA ARG A 242 -13.60 10.98 11.04
C ARG A 242 -13.00 9.86 11.88
N LYS A 243 -13.63 8.68 11.90
CA LYS A 243 -13.10 7.51 12.57
C LYS A 243 -11.87 7.00 11.82
N LEU A 244 -10.76 6.82 12.54
CA LEU A 244 -9.49 6.48 11.91
C LEU A 244 -9.48 5.07 11.31
N ASP A 245 -10.20 4.13 11.93
CA ASP A 245 -10.44 2.79 11.39
C ASP A 245 -11.14 2.83 10.02
N ALA A 246 -12.15 3.67 9.85
CA ALA A 246 -12.84 3.87 8.56
C ALA A 246 -11.91 4.47 7.49
N ARG A 247 -11.04 5.41 7.87
CA ARG A 247 -10.04 6.00 6.96
C ARG A 247 -8.96 5.00 6.57
N LEU A 248 -8.42 4.25 7.53
CA LEU A 248 -7.44 3.18 7.31
C LEU A 248 -8.03 2.06 6.44
N ALA A 249 -9.25 1.62 6.73
CA ALA A 249 -9.97 0.64 5.92
C ALA A 249 -10.14 1.12 4.48
N THR A 250 -10.55 2.38 4.27
CA THR A 250 -10.67 2.97 2.93
C THR A 250 -9.33 2.96 2.20
N ALA A 251 -8.27 3.44 2.85
CA ALA A 251 -6.94 3.55 2.26
C ALA A 251 -6.37 2.17 1.89
N LEU A 252 -6.47 1.18 2.78
CA LEU A 252 -5.98 -0.18 2.56
C LEU A 252 -6.82 -0.95 1.54
N MET A 253 -8.15 -0.86 1.62
CA MET A 253 -9.05 -1.51 0.65
C MET A 253 -8.90 -0.92 -0.77
N SER A 254 -8.43 0.33 -0.89
CA SER A 254 -8.14 0.97 -2.18
C SER A 254 -6.89 0.43 -2.88
N ILE A 255 -6.05 -0.34 -2.19
CA ILE A 255 -4.88 -0.99 -2.77
C ILE A 255 -5.36 -2.10 -3.72
N GLN A 256 -4.75 -2.18 -4.89
CA GLN A 256 -5.09 -3.17 -5.89
C GLN A 256 -5.02 -4.60 -5.30
N ALA A 257 -6.08 -5.38 -5.55
CA ALA A 257 -6.27 -6.75 -5.07
C ALA A 257 -6.53 -6.93 -3.56
N ILE A 258 -6.62 -5.87 -2.75
CA ILE A 258 -7.13 -6.01 -1.37
C ILE A 258 -8.63 -6.26 -1.39
N LYS A 259 -9.08 -7.23 -0.59
CA LYS A 259 -10.48 -7.68 -0.48
C LYS A 259 -11.01 -7.69 0.95
N GLY A 260 -10.15 -7.54 1.95
CA GLY A 260 -10.49 -7.49 3.36
C GLY A 260 -9.53 -6.59 4.11
N VAL A 261 -10.01 -5.87 5.11
CA VAL A 261 -9.20 -5.11 6.06
C VAL A 261 -9.71 -5.40 7.46
N GLU A 262 -8.79 -5.58 8.40
CA GLU A 262 -9.09 -5.75 9.81
C GLU A 262 -8.27 -4.79 10.65
N ILE A 263 -8.83 -4.35 11.77
CA ILE A 263 -8.14 -3.60 12.82
C ILE A 263 -7.91 -4.55 14.00
N GLY A 264 -6.69 -4.61 14.52
CA GLY A 264 -6.34 -5.51 15.61
C GLY A 264 -6.70 -6.96 15.32
N ASP A 265 -7.52 -7.53 16.20
CA ASP A 265 -8.00 -8.91 16.12
C ASP A 265 -9.38 -9.04 15.42
N GLY A 266 -9.93 -7.96 14.84
CA GLY A 266 -11.03 -7.96 13.87
C GLY A 266 -12.03 -9.13 13.92
N TRP A 267 -11.90 -10.08 12.98
CA TRP A 267 -12.78 -11.24 12.85
C TRP A 267 -12.70 -12.20 14.05
N LEU A 268 -11.56 -12.29 14.74
CA LEU A 268 -11.45 -13.05 15.98
C LEU A 268 -12.30 -12.38 17.07
N GLN A 269 -12.22 -11.06 17.25
CA GLN A 269 -13.08 -10.34 18.20
C GLN A 269 -14.57 -10.52 17.91
N ALA A 270 -14.97 -10.57 16.64
CA ALA A 270 -16.36 -10.82 16.25
C ALA A 270 -16.91 -12.20 16.70
N ARG A 271 -16.01 -13.14 17.05
CA ARG A 271 -16.34 -14.48 17.57
C ARG A 271 -16.16 -14.58 19.09
N SER A 272 -15.58 -13.58 19.73
CA SER A 272 -15.29 -13.55 21.16
C SER A 272 -16.50 -13.12 21.99
N ARG A 273 -16.55 -13.56 23.25
CA ARG A 273 -17.46 -12.96 24.24
C ARG A 273 -16.92 -11.60 24.68
N GLY A 274 -17.80 -10.67 25.04
CA GLY A 274 -17.38 -9.33 25.50
C GLY A 274 -16.41 -9.35 26.69
N SER A 275 -16.50 -10.35 27.57
CA SER A 275 -15.57 -10.56 28.69
C SER A 275 -14.12 -10.88 28.27
N GLU A 276 -13.89 -11.25 27.01
CA GLU A 276 -12.59 -11.66 26.47
C GLU A 276 -12.17 -10.84 25.24
N ALA A 277 -13.07 -10.01 24.70
CA ALA A 277 -12.85 -9.29 23.45
C ALA A 277 -12.05 -8.00 23.62
N HIS A 278 -12.19 -7.34 24.76
CA HIS A 278 -11.74 -5.97 24.97
C HIS A 278 -10.41 -5.89 25.71
N ASP A 279 -9.81 -4.71 25.68
CA ASP A 279 -8.54 -4.42 26.30
C ASP A 279 -8.76 -3.68 27.62
N GLU A 280 -8.53 -4.36 28.75
CA GLU A 280 -8.70 -3.77 30.08
C GLU A 280 -7.69 -2.63 30.31
N ILE A 281 -8.14 -1.55 30.96
CA ILE A 281 -7.34 -0.35 31.24
C ILE A 281 -6.84 -0.41 32.68
N VAL A 282 -5.53 -0.29 32.86
CA VAL A 282 -4.86 -0.33 34.17
C VAL A 282 -4.01 0.92 34.40
N PRO A 283 -3.86 1.38 35.65
CA PRO A 283 -3.01 2.52 35.98
C PRO A 283 -1.52 2.18 35.81
N THR A 284 -0.73 3.20 35.50
CA THR A 284 0.73 3.19 35.51
C THR A 284 1.23 4.33 36.39
N ALA A 285 2.56 4.45 36.58
CA ALA A 285 3.14 5.55 37.34
C ALA A 285 2.85 6.94 36.72
N THR A 286 2.61 7.00 35.40
CA THR A 286 2.53 8.26 34.64
C THR A 286 1.23 8.45 33.87
N GLY A 287 0.27 7.51 33.98
CA GLY A 287 -0.92 7.49 33.12
C GLY A 287 -1.65 6.14 33.15
N VAL A 288 -2.25 5.74 32.05
CA VAL A 288 -2.91 4.42 31.87
C VAL A 288 -2.27 3.61 30.74
N ARG A 289 -2.49 2.30 30.75
CA ARG A 289 -2.16 1.39 29.65
C ARG A 289 -3.25 0.35 29.47
N ARG A 290 -3.24 -0.34 28.33
CA ARG A 290 -4.04 -1.56 28.15
C ARG A 290 -3.27 -2.81 28.55
N VAL A 291 -3.99 -3.82 29.04
CA VAL A 291 -3.40 -5.13 29.38
C VAL A 291 -3.14 -5.97 28.13
N THR A 292 -4.00 -5.83 27.11
CA THR A 292 -3.93 -6.52 25.82
C THR A 292 -4.03 -5.52 24.67
N ASP A 293 -3.82 -5.97 23.42
CA ASP A 293 -3.79 -5.16 22.20
C ASP A 293 -4.83 -5.60 21.15
N ARG A 294 -5.94 -6.20 21.59
CA ARG A 294 -6.96 -6.84 20.74
C ARG A 294 -7.66 -5.83 19.83
N ALA A 295 -7.89 -4.61 20.32
CA ALA A 295 -8.46 -3.52 19.55
C ALA A 295 -7.49 -2.92 18.51
N GLY A 296 -6.22 -3.34 18.52
CA GLY A 296 -5.22 -2.89 17.56
C GLY A 296 -4.95 -1.40 17.61
N GLY A 297 -4.93 -0.80 18.80
CA GLY A 297 -4.60 0.61 19.00
C GLY A 297 -5.74 1.59 18.68
N LEU A 298 -6.95 1.13 18.36
CA LEU A 298 -8.11 1.97 18.06
C LEU A 298 -9.34 1.62 18.90
N GLU A 299 -9.95 2.63 19.53
CA GLU A 299 -11.23 2.50 20.20
C GLU A 299 -12.14 3.67 19.80
N GLY A 300 -13.38 3.37 19.39
CA GLY A 300 -14.31 4.41 18.92
C GLY A 300 -13.82 5.19 17.69
N GLY A 301 -12.86 4.64 16.93
CA GLY A 301 -12.22 5.33 15.80
C GLY A 301 -11.10 6.29 16.19
N ILE A 302 -10.55 6.16 17.41
CA ILE A 302 -9.52 7.06 17.96
C ILE A 302 -8.32 6.24 18.42
N THR A 303 -7.10 6.75 18.14
CA THR A 303 -5.86 6.12 18.63
C THR A 303 -5.78 6.15 20.15
N THR A 304 -5.34 5.03 20.71
CA THR A 304 -5.35 4.83 22.15
C THR A 304 -4.01 5.06 22.84
N GLY A 305 -2.92 5.20 22.06
CA GLY A 305 -1.54 5.20 22.55
C GLY A 305 -0.85 3.83 22.43
N GLU A 306 -1.63 2.75 22.35
CA GLU A 306 -1.10 1.41 22.08
C GLU A 306 -0.71 1.27 20.59
N PRO A 307 0.13 0.27 20.23
CA PRO A 307 0.49 0.02 18.84
C PRO A 307 -0.75 -0.12 17.94
N LEU A 308 -0.80 0.69 16.88
CA LEU A 308 -1.82 0.57 15.85
C LEU A 308 -1.53 -0.69 15.02
N ARG A 309 -2.52 -1.57 14.89
CA ARG A 309 -2.39 -2.81 14.12
C ARG A 309 -3.50 -2.92 13.10
N VAL A 310 -3.13 -3.10 11.83
CA VAL A 310 -4.09 -3.27 10.73
C VAL A 310 -3.65 -4.39 9.81
N LYS A 311 -4.60 -5.21 9.35
CA LYS A 311 -4.35 -6.28 8.39
C LYS A 311 -5.04 -6.01 7.06
N ALA A 312 -4.43 -6.44 5.97
CA ALA A 312 -5.03 -6.37 4.63
C ALA A 312 -4.93 -7.72 3.92
N ALA A 313 -6.08 -8.24 3.50
CA ALA A 313 -6.20 -9.51 2.79
C ALA A 313 -6.13 -9.28 1.28
N MET A 314 -5.04 -9.71 0.66
CA MET A 314 -4.81 -9.64 -0.77
C MET A 314 -5.29 -10.93 -1.43
N LYS A 315 -6.17 -10.83 -2.43
CA LYS A 315 -6.53 -11.99 -3.26
C LYS A 315 -5.38 -12.41 -4.18
N PRO A 316 -5.37 -13.64 -4.71
CA PRO A 316 -4.46 -14.02 -5.78
C PRO A 316 -4.52 -13.08 -6.98
N ILE A 317 -3.37 -12.89 -7.62
CA ILE A 317 -3.25 -12.05 -8.82
C ILE A 317 -4.03 -12.71 -9.95
N SER A 318 -4.91 -11.97 -10.63
CA SER A 318 -5.90 -12.60 -11.52
C SER A 318 -5.39 -12.92 -12.93
N SER A 319 -4.08 -12.85 -13.17
CA SER A 319 -3.45 -13.26 -14.43
C SER A 319 -2.73 -14.59 -14.21
N LEU A 320 -3.36 -15.69 -14.64
CA LEU A 320 -2.80 -17.03 -14.53
C LEU A 320 -2.17 -17.48 -15.84
N ASN A 321 -1.11 -18.29 -15.76
CA ASN A 321 -0.55 -18.99 -16.92
C ASN A 321 -1.56 -20.02 -17.46
N ARG A 322 -2.26 -20.70 -16.56
CA ARG A 322 -3.46 -21.46 -16.91
C ARG A 322 -4.64 -20.49 -17.02
N ALA A 323 -4.84 -19.97 -18.23
CA ALA A 323 -5.86 -18.96 -18.50
C ALA A 323 -7.27 -19.40 -18.06
N LEU A 324 -8.00 -18.46 -17.46
CA LEU A 324 -9.40 -18.64 -17.06
C LEU A 324 -10.33 -18.48 -18.27
N ALA A 325 -11.51 -19.11 -18.21
CA ALA A 325 -12.57 -18.86 -19.17
C ALA A 325 -13.02 -17.40 -19.11
N THR A 326 -13.27 -16.82 -20.28
CA THR A 326 -13.81 -15.47 -20.46
C THR A 326 -14.61 -15.42 -21.77
N VAL A 327 -14.99 -14.23 -22.20
CA VAL A 327 -15.59 -13.97 -23.52
C VAL A 327 -14.69 -13.03 -24.31
N ASP A 328 -14.69 -13.15 -25.63
CA ASP A 328 -14.16 -12.10 -26.49
C ASP A 328 -15.27 -11.07 -26.70
N VAL A 329 -15.09 -9.83 -26.23
CA VAL A 329 -16.18 -8.84 -26.26
C VAL A 329 -16.53 -8.38 -27.68
N THR A 330 -15.65 -8.61 -28.65
CA THR A 330 -15.89 -8.25 -30.05
C THR A 330 -16.72 -9.30 -30.75
N THR A 331 -16.36 -10.58 -30.61
CA THR A 331 -17.09 -11.68 -31.27
C THR A 331 -18.26 -12.20 -30.44
N ARG A 332 -18.25 -11.94 -29.13
CA ARG A 332 -19.19 -12.48 -28.12
C ARG A 332 -19.10 -13.99 -27.89
N GLU A 333 -18.03 -14.61 -28.40
CA GLU A 333 -17.79 -16.04 -28.25
C GLU A 333 -16.99 -16.36 -26.97
N PRO A 334 -17.10 -17.59 -26.42
CA PRO A 334 -16.23 -18.07 -25.37
C PRO A 334 -14.75 -17.97 -25.75
N ALA A 335 -13.92 -17.53 -24.80
CA ALA A 335 -12.48 -17.35 -24.99
C ALA A 335 -11.70 -17.69 -23.72
N THR A 336 -10.38 -17.58 -23.79
CA THR A 336 -9.48 -17.67 -22.63
C THR A 336 -8.85 -16.31 -22.35
N ALA A 337 -8.74 -15.97 -21.07
CA ALA A 337 -8.20 -14.70 -20.61
C ALA A 337 -6.72 -14.56 -20.99
N ILE A 338 -6.33 -13.35 -21.39
CA ILE A 338 -4.93 -13.04 -21.70
C ILE A 338 -4.09 -12.95 -20.44
N ASN A 339 -2.85 -13.42 -20.50
CA ASN A 339 -1.89 -13.20 -19.43
C ASN A 339 -1.13 -11.87 -19.65
N GLN A 340 -1.09 -11.02 -18.62
CA GLN A 340 -0.36 -9.73 -18.63
C GLN A 340 0.78 -9.67 -17.61
N ARG A 341 0.88 -10.61 -16.68
CA ARG A 341 1.97 -10.65 -15.69
C ARG A 341 2.26 -12.08 -15.22
N SER A 342 3.52 -12.34 -14.89
CA SER A 342 4.01 -13.68 -14.57
C SER A 342 4.35 -13.89 -13.09
N ASP A 343 3.95 -12.97 -12.21
CA ASP A 343 4.12 -13.14 -10.77
C ASP A 343 3.23 -14.27 -10.25
N VAL A 344 3.76 -15.11 -9.37
CA VAL A 344 2.99 -16.12 -8.62
C VAL A 344 2.36 -15.48 -7.39
N CYS A 345 3.11 -14.60 -6.71
CA CYS A 345 2.68 -13.92 -5.50
C CYS A 345 3.24 -12.48 -5.47
N ALA A 346 2.47 -11.55 -4.92
CA ALA A 346 2.92 -10.17 -4.66
C ALA A 346 2.57 -9.68 -3.25
N VAL A 347 2.22 -10.59 -2.34
CA VAL A 347 1.86 -10.27 -0.95
C VAL A 347 2.99 -9.54 -0.21
N PRO A 348 4.29 -9.91 -0.33
CA PRO A 348 5.36 -9.17 0.35
C PRO A 348 5.45 -7.71 -0.12
N ALA A 349 5.35 -7.47 -1.42
CA ALA A 349 5.31 -6.11 -1.97
C ALA A 349 4.07 -5.32 -1.52
N ALA A 350 2.92 -5.99 -1.36
CA ALA A 350 1.70 -5.36 -0.85
C ALA A 350 1.86 -4.90 0.60
N ALA A 351 2.69 -5.56 1.41
CA ALA A 351 3.01 -5.12 2.78
C ALA A 351 3.65 -3.72 2.78
N VAL A 352 4.63 -3.49 1.89
CA VAL A 352 5.29 -2.17 1.73
C VAL A 352 4.31 -1.10 1.25
N VAL A 353 3.40 -1.44 0.33
CA VAL A 353 2.33 -0.52 -0.10
C VAL A 353 1.37 -0.22 1.04
N ALA A 354 1.04 -1.20 1.88
CA ALA A 354 0.20 -1.02 3.04
C ALA A 354 0.85 -0.09 4.08
N GLU A 355 2.16 -0.21 4.34
CA GLU A 355 2.90 0.75 5.17
C GLU A 355 2.72 2.19 4.68
N ALA A 356 2.92 2.40 3.37
CA ALA A 356 2.78 3.72 2.75
C ALA A 356 1.36 4.30 2.92
N MET A 357 0.33 3.47 2.72
CA MET A 357 -1.07 3.90 2.89
C MET A 357 -1.42 4.20 4.36
N VAL A 358 -0.92 3.41 5.31
CA VAL A 358 -1.09 3.68 6.74
C VAL A 358 -0.39 4.98 7.13
N ALA A 359 0.83 5.21 6.64
CA ALA A 359 1.57 6.43 6.89
C ALA A 359 0.85 7.67 6.36
N LEU A 360 0.27 7.61 5.15
CA LEU A 360 -0.51 8.71 4.58
C LEU A 360 -1.73 9.07 5.44
N VAL A 361 -2.48 8.07 5.92
CA VAL A 361 -3.64 8.29 6.80
C VAL A 361 -3.22 8.84 8.16
N LEU A 362 -2.13 8.33 8.75
CA LEU A 362 -1.60 8.85 10.01
C LEU A 362 -1.09 10.29 9.87
N ALA A 363 -0.41 10.60 8.76
CA ALA A 363 0.05 11.95 8.44
C ALA A 363 -1.14 12.91 8.26
N GLU A 364 -2.19 12.49 7.56
CA GLU A 364 -3.42 13.28 7.41
C GLU A 364 -4.08 13.56 8.76
N ALA A 365 -4.25 12.54 9.60
CA ALA A 365 -4.83 12.69 10.94
C ALA A 365 -3.97 13.55 11.87
N ALA A 366 -2.64 13.46 11.76
CA ALA A 366 -1.70 14.30 12.49
C ALA A 366 -1.79 15.77 12.07
N VAL A 367 -1.82 16.05 10.76
CA VAL A 367 -2.02 17.41 10.24
C VAL A 367 -3.39 17.96 10.67
N GLU A 368 -4.45 17.14 10.64
CA GLU A 368 -5.79 17.55 11.10
C GLU A 368 -5.81 17.93 12.59
N LYS A 369 -5.16 17.13 13.44
CA LYS A 369 -5.20 17.32 14.90
C LYS A 369 -4.24 18.39 15.40
N PHE A 370 -2.99 18.35 14.92
CA PHE A 370 -1.91 19.18 15.45
C PHE A 370 -1.65 20.42 14.59
N GLY A 371 -2.13 20.45 13.36
CA GLY A 371 -1.92 21.56 12.43
C GLY A 371 -0.43 21.89 12.26
N GLY A 372 -0.17 23.18 12.05
CA GLY A 372 1.17 23.75 11.89
C GLY A 372 1.66 23.72 10.45
N ASP A 373 2.33 24.80 10.05
CA ASP A 373 2.88 24.96 8.70
C ASP A 373 4.34 24.47 8.62
N SER A 374 4.92 24.07 9.75
CA SER A 374 6.26 23.49 9.85
C SER A 374 6.33 22.31 10.81
N VAL A 375 7.27 21.39 10.57
CA VAL A 375 7.51 20.24 11.47
C VAL A 375 7.82 20.69 12.90
N ALA A 376 8.56 21.79 13.07
CA ALA A 376 8.87 22.34 14.38
C ALA A 376 7.62 22.84 15.13
N GLU A 377 6.67 23.44 14.41
CA GLU A 377 5.38 23.85 14.98
C GLU A 377 4.52 22.66 15.36
N MET A 378 4.39 21.68 14.46
CA MET A 378 3.64 20.45 14.73
C MET A 378 4.17 19.72 15.97
N ARG A 379 5.50 19.65 16.15
CA ARG A 379 6.13 19.11 17.37
C ARG A 379 5.75 19.88 18.63
N ARG A 380 5.74 21.21 18.58
CA ARG A 380 5.31 22.04 19.74
C ARG A 380 3.84 21.78 20.08
N ASN A 381 2.98 21.69 19.08
CA ASN A 381 1.54 21.45 19.26
C ASN A 381 1.28 20.04 19.82
N LEU A 382 2.02 19.02 19.36
CA LEU A 382 2.00 17.68 19.93
C LEU A 382 2.45 17.70 21.40
N ALA A 383 3.59 18.32 21.71
CA ALA A 383 4.10 18.40 23.08
C ALA A 383 3.08 19.08 24.02
N GLY A 384 2.52 20.22 23.60
CA GLY A 384 1.48 20.91 24.34
C GLY A 384 0.22 20.06 24.54
N TYR A 385 -0.19 19.30 23.52
CA TYR A 385 -1.30 18.36 23.64
C TYR A 385 -1.02 17.28 24.69
N LEU A 386 0.14 16.61 24.62
CA LEU A 386 0.52 15.56 25.55
C LEU A 386 0.67 16.08 26.99
N ASP A 387 1.25 17.26 27.17
CA ASP A 387 1.39 17.91 28.48
C ASP A 387 0.02 18.28 29.08
N SER A 388 -0.96 18.61 28.24
CA SER A 388 -2.32 18.98 28.64
C SER A 388 -3.26 17.81 28.95
N LEU A 389 -2.82 16.57 28.70
CA LEU A 389 -3.65 15.38 28.96
C LEU A 389 -3.99 15.30 30.45
N VAL A 390 -5.30 15.41 30.76
CA VAL A 390 -5.84 15.22 32.11
C VAL A 390 -5.66 13.77 32.56
N ILE A 391 -5.81 12.83 31.63
CA ILE A 391 -5.53 11.41 31.79
C ILE A 391 -4.44 11.08 30.78
N ARG A 392 -3.25 10.77 31.29
CA ARG A 392 -2.06 10.48 30.49
C ARG A 392 -2.02 9.04 30.00
#